data_AF-A0A2V7ML04-F1
#
_entry.id   AF-A0A2V7ML04-F1
#
_cell.length_a   1.000
_cell.length_b   1.000
_cell.length_c   1.000
_cell.angle_alpha   90.00
_cell.angle_beta   90.00
_cell.angle_gamma   90.00
#
_symmetry.space_group_name_H-M   'P 1'
#
loop_
_entity.id
_entity.type
_entity.pdbx_description
1 polymer ?
#
loop_
_entity_poly.entity_id
_entity_poly.type
_entity_poly.pdbx_seq_one_letter_code
_entity_poly.pdbx_strand_id
1 'polypeptide(L)'
;MTLVAAQAPVKLTGDWQARAGDEIRHIMVRSDSSAQFGSDLARWRIVGDSLWITLGDGVWQVYGMKLSGEKLTISGGDLEKPVTLKRVGPPTARPDSLTIPDAPPANQRAW
;
A
#
# COMPACT_ATOMS: atom_id res chain seq x y z
N MET A 1 -14.81 -24.10 23.82
CA MET A 1 -14.48 -22.69 24.07
C MET A 1 -13.35 -22.33 23.12
N THR A 2 -13.69 -21.74 21.97
CA THR A 2 -12.73 -21.47 20.89
C THR A 2 -12.16 -20.08 21.10
N LEU A 3 -10.85 -19.95 21.36
CA LEU A 3 -10.20 -18.64 21.30
C LEU A 3 -10.22 -18.16 19.85
N VAL A 4 -10.91 -17.06 19.58
CA VAL A 4 -10.67 -16.28 18.37
C VAL A 4 -9.38 -15.51 18.63
N ALA A 5 -8.27 -15.94 18.03
CA ALA A 5 -7.06 -15.12 18.00
C ALA A 5 -7.38 -13.86 17.19
N ALA A 6 -7.36 -12.69 17.83
CA ALA A 6 -7.39 -11.42 17.11
C ALA A 6 -6.16 -11.39 16.20
N GLN A 7 -6.36 -11.40 14.88
CA GLN A 7 -5.27 -11.17 13.93
C GLN A 7 -4.65 -9.81 14.27
N ALA A 8 -3.34 -9.80 14.54
CA ALA A 8 -2.62 -8.55 14.71
C ALA A 8 -2.84 -7.68 13.46
N PRO A 9 -3.08 -6.37 13.61
CA PRO A 9 -3.35 -5.49 12.49
C PRO A 9 -2.21 -5.56 11.46
N VAL A 10 -2.56 -5.69 10.19
CA VAL A 10 -1.61 -5.75 9.07
C VAL A 10 -0.73 -4.49 9.08
N LYS A 11 0.55 -4.66 9.40
CA LYS A 11 1.53 -3.56 9.46
C LYS A 11 2.13 -3.30 8.08
N LEU A 12 1.43 -2.57 7.23
CA LEU A 12 1.91 -2.27 5.88
C LEU A 12 2.99 -1.17 5.85
N THR A 13 2.94 -0.21 6.77
CA THR A 13 3.81 0.98 6.79
C THR A 13 5.30 0.67 6.76
N GLY A 14 6.07 1.27 5.85
CA GLY A 14 7.49 0.99 5.66
C GLY A 14 8.09 1.69 4.44
N ASP A 15 9.40 1.68 4.36
CA ASP A 15 10.14 1.81 3.10
C ASP A 15 10.21 0.42 2.44
N TRP A 16 9.66 0.33 1.24
CA TRP A 16 9.61 -0.90 0.44
C TRP A 16 10.41 -0.76 -0.84
N GLN A 17 11.17 -1.79 -1.18
CA GLN A 17 11.87 -1.89 -2.46
C GLN A 17 11.14 -2.82 -3.42
N ALA A 18 10.84 -2.31 -4.61
CA ALA A 18 10.45 -3.10 -5.78
C ALA A 18 11.64 -3.23 -6.72
N ARG A 19 11.82 -4.41 -7.32
CA ARG A 19 12.78 -4.60 -8.41
C ARG A 19 12.04 -4.53 -9.76
N ALA A 20 12.50 -3.64 -10.64
CA ALA A 20 12.00 -3.49 -12.00
C ALA A 20 13.18 -3.65 -12.98
N GLY A 21 13.43 -4.89 -13.41
CA GLY A 21 14.66 -5.22 -14.13
C GLY A 21 15.90 -5.01 -13.24
N ASP A 22 16.79 -4.13 -13.67
CA ASP A 22 18.00 -3.73 -12.92
C ASP A 22 17.77 -2.52 -12.01
N GLU A 23 16.62 -1.86 -12.10
CA GLU A 23 16.28 -0.75 -11.22
C GLU A 23 15.68 -1.23 -9.89
N ILE A 24 16.11 -0.59 -8.80
CA ILE A 24 15.45 -0.68 -7.49
C ILE A 24 14.66 0.60 -7.29
N ARG A 25 13.36 0.46 -7.07
CA ARG A 25 12.46 1.57 -6.76
C ARG A 25 12.03 1.50 -5.31
N HIS A 26 12.13 2.63 -4.62
CA HIS A 26 11.63 2.80 -3.27
C HIS A 26 10.17 3.24 -3.29
N ILE A 27 9.37 2.63 -2.42
CA ILE A 27 7.96 2.92 -2.19
C ILE A 27 7.80 3.23 -0.70
N MET A 28 7.54 4.49 -0.38
CA MET A 28 7.22 4.89 0.99
C MET A 28 5.75 4.61 1.25
N VAL A 29 5.43 3.81 2.27
CA VAL A 29 4.05 3.59 2.73
C VAL A 29 3.94 4.09 4.16
N ARG A 30 3.12 5.13 4.38
CA ARG A 30 3.06 5.89 5.64
C ARG A 30 1.75 5.69 6.39
N SER A 31 1.75 5.92 7.70
CA SER A 31 0.59 5.69 8.58
C SER A 31 -0.57 6.66 8.38
N ASP A 32 -0.34 7.78 7.70
CA ASP A 32 -1.36 8.79 7.35
C ASP A 32 -2.16 8.43 6.07
N SER A 33 -2.13 7.16 5.68
CA SER A 33 -2.69 6.65 4.43
C SER A 33 -2.05 7.20 3.15
N SER A 34 -0.87 7.86 3.22
CA SER A 34 -0.11 8.22 2.02
C SER A 34 0.87 7.13 1.60
N ALA A 35 1.07 7.03 0.29
CA ALA A 35 2.17 6.29 -0.31
C ALA A 35 2.88 7.14 -1.36
N GLN A 36 4.15 6.86 -1.61
CA GLN A 36 4.94 7.57 -2.62
C GLN A 36 5.84 6.59 -3.35
N PHE A 37 5.86 6.66 -4.67
CA PHE A 37 6.73 5.87 -5.55
C PHE A 37 7.36 6.81 -6.57
N GLY A 38 8.66 7.06 -6.42
CA GLY A 38 9.33 8.14 -7.15
C GLY A 38 8.67 9.50 -6.85
N SER A 39 8.22 10.21 -7.88
CA SER A 39 7.51 11.48 -7.76
C SER A 39 6.01 11.33 -7.48
N ASP A 40 5.45 10.15 -7.71
CA ASP A 40 4.01 9.95 -7.66
C ASP A 40 3.53 9.75 -6.22
N LEU A 41 2.43 10.41 -5.89
CA LEU A 41 1.80 10.36 -4.59
C LEU A 41 0.44 9.68 -4.68
N ALA A 42 0.21 8.75 -3.77
CA ALA A 42 -1.00 7.99 -3.70
C ALA A 42 -1.64 8.08 -2.32
N ARG A 43 -2.94 7.79 -2.27
CA ARG A 43 -3.61 7.35 -1.05
C ARG A 43 -3.77 5.83 -1.09
N TRP A 44 -3.62 5.18 0.06
CA TRP A 44 -3.81 3.74 0.19
C TRP A 44 -4.74 3.37 1.35
N ARG A 45 -5.34 2.18 1.26
CA ARG A 45 -6.04 1.51 2.37
C ARG A 45 -5.96 0.00 2.22
N ILE A 46 -6.08 -0.71 3.33
CA ILE A 46 -6.23 -2.17 3.34
C ILE A 46 -7.71 -2.50 3.59
N VAL A 47 -8.28 -3.39 2.78
CA VAL A 47 -9.65 -3.88 2.90
C VAL A 47 -9.63 -5.39 2.74
N GLY A 48 -9.83 -6.13 3.84
CA GLY A 48 -9.60 -7.57 3.87
C GLY A 48 -8.15 -7.89 3.44
N ASP A 49 -8.01 -8.76 2.45
CA ASP A 49 -6.73 -9.15 1.85
C ASP A 49 -6.38 -8.32 0.60
N SER A 50 -6.97 -7.13 0.45
CA SER A 50 -6.75 -6.25 -0.69
C SER A 50 -6.09 -4.93 -0.30
N LEU A 51 -5.12 -4.51 -1.12
CA LEU A 51 -4.53 -3.18 -1.11
C LEU A 51 -5.22 -2.32 -2.17
N TRP A 52 -5.86 -1.26 -1.70
CA TRP A 52 -6.52 -0.28 -2.54
C TRP A 52 -5.62 0.94 -2.64
N ILE A 53 -5.40 1.43 -3.86
CA ILE A 53 -4.53 2.57 -4.16
C ILE A 53 -5.25 3.52 -5.09
N THR A 54 -5.16 4.81 -4.84
CA THR A 54 -5.58 5.84 -5.80
C THR A 54 -4.49 6.87 -5.98
N LEU A 55 -4.37 7.37 -7.21
CA LEU A 55 -3.47 8.42 -7.64
C LEU A 55 -4.25 9.73 -7.82
N GLY A 56 -3.61 10.75 -8.39
CA GLY A 56 -4.18 12.09 -8.58
C GLY A 56 -5.48 12.17 -9.41
N ASP A 57 -5.93 11.07 -10.02
CA ASP A 57 -7.20 10.97 -10.74
C ASP A 57 -8.39 10.55 -9.85
N GLY A 58 -8.14 10.12 -8.61
CA GLY A 58 -9.17 9.67 -7.68
C GLY A 58 -9.76 8.29 -8.00
N VAL A 59 -9.27 7.60 -9.03
CA VAL A 59 -9.71 6.24 -9.38
C VAL A 59 -8.99 5.24 -8.48
N TRP A 60 -9.75 4.32 -7.88
CA TRP A 60 -9.21 3.31 -6.97
C TRP A 60 -8.87 2.04 -7.73
N GLN A 61 -7.58 1.72 -7.75
CA GLN A 61 -7.05 0.44 -8.19
C GLN A 61 -7.02 -0.53 -7.01
N VAL A 62 -7.43 -1.77 -7.26
CA VAL A 62 -7.53 -2.82 -6.23
C VAL A 62 -6.57 -3.96 -6.57
N TYR A 63 -5.70 -4.28 -5.62
CA TYR A 63 -4.73 -5.36 -5.71
C TYR A 63 -4.99 -6.38 -4.60
N GLY A 64 -4.86 -7.67 -4.90
CA GLY A 64 -4.71 -8.69 -3.86
C GLY A 64 -3.35 -8.55 -3.18
N MET A 65 -3.28 -8.69 -1.86
CA MET A 65 -2.03 -8.59 -1.09
C MET A 65 -1.77 -9.80 -0.19
N LYS A 66 -0.49 -10.18 -0.07
CA LYS A 66 0.01 -11.12 0.93
C LYS A 66 1.18 -10.49 1.65
N LEU A 67 1.06 -10.27 2.96
CA LEU A 67 2.12 -9.73 3.80
C LEU A 67 2.70 -10.82 4.70
N SER A 68 4.01 -11.03 4.65
CA SER A 68 4.75 -11.95 5.51
C SER A 68 6.04 -11.28 5.99
N GLY A 69 5.98 -10.68 7.18
CA GLY A 69 7.09 -9.93 7.77
C GLY A 69 7.55 -8.75 6.90
N GLU A 70 8.75 -8.87 6.34
CA GLU A 70 9.37 -7.89 5.45
C GLU A 70 9.11 -8.15 3.97
N LYS A 71 8.25 -9.11 3.64
CA LYS A 71 7.89 -9.43 2.25
C LYS A 71 6.42 -9.11 2.00
N LEU A 72 6.16 -8.30 1.00
CA LEU A 72 4.82 -8.01 0.51
C LEU A 72 4.70 -8.48 -0.93
N THR A 73 3.71 -9.31 -1.24
CA THR A 73 3.37 -9.66 -2.61
C THR A 73 2.04 -9.02 -2.97
N ILE A 74 2.01 -8.26 -4.05
CA ILE A 74 0.80 -7.67 -4.65
C ILE A 74 0.49 -8.35 -5.98
N SER A 75 -0.79 -8.47 -6.33
CA SER A 75 -1.24 -9.21 -7.52
C SER A 75 -2.59 -8.71 -8.03
N GLY A 76 -2.90 -9.02 -9.30
CA GLY A 76 -4.14 -8.57 -9.95
C GLY A 76 -4.11 -7.08 -10.30
N GLY A 77 -5.28 -6.47 -10.40
CA GLY A 77 -5.41 -5.08 -10.87
C GLY A 77 -4.88 -4.95 -12.29
N ASP A 78 -4.00 -3.98 -12.50
CA ASP A 78 -3.29 -3.74 -13.76
C ASP A 78 -1.93 -4.46 -13.87
N LEU A 79 -1.58 -5.32 -12.91
CA LEU A 79 -0.32 -6.07 -12.96
C LEU A 79 -0.43 -7.30 -13.86
N GLU A 80 0.44 -7.41 -14.86
CA GLU A 80 0.57 -8.64 -15.68
C GLU A 80 0.96 -9.87 -14.84
N LYS A 81 1.77 -9.66 -13.78
CA LYS A 81 2.32 -10.70 -12.91
C LYS A 81 2.39 -10.18 -11.47
N PRO A 82 2.29 -11.04 -10.45
CA PRO A 82 2.50 -10.61 -9.07
C PRO A 82 3.86 -9.95 -8.86
N VAL A 83 3.88 -8.84 -8.13
CA VAL A 83 5.10 -8.11 -7.75
C VAL A 83 5.41 -8.38 -6.29
N THR A 84 6.67 -8.64 -5.97
CA THR A 84 7.14 -8.79 -4.60
C THR A 84 8.03 -7.62 -4.21
N LEU A 85 7.70 -7.04 -3.05
CA LEU A 85 8.37 -5.93 -2.42
C LEU A 85 9.09 -6.43 -1.16
N LYS A 86 10.28 -5.88 -0.90
CA LYS A 86 11.03 -6.10 0.35
C LYS A 86 11.01 -4.85 1.21
N ARG A 87 10.60 -4.96 2.47
CA ARG A 87 10.70 -3.87 3.43
C ARG A 87 12.17 -3.69 3.82
N VAL A 88 12.67 -2.47 3.75
CA VAL A 88 14.07 -2.15 4.06
C VAL A 88 14.22 -1.16 5.21
N GLY A 89 13.13 -0.60 5.71
CA GLY A 89 13.17 0.29 6.85
C GLY A 89 11.81 0.85 7.26
N PRO A 90 11.79 1.71 8.30
CA PRO A 90 10.62 2.50 8.64
C PRO A 90 10.33 3.53 7.54
N PRO A 91 9.07 3.99 7.39
CA PRO A 91 8.76 5.05 6.46
C PRO A 91 9.26 6.40 6.99
N THR A 92 9.66 7.30 6.09
CA THR A 92 9.86 8.72 6.42
C THR A 92 8.51 9.45 6.43
N ALA A 93 8.40 10.56 7.16
CA ALA A 93 7.18 11.37 7.14
C ALA A 93 6.93 11.98 5.74
N ARG A 94 5.66 12.19 5.39
CA ARG A 94 5.31 12.95 4.17
C ARG A 94 5.56 14.43 4.48
N PRO A 95 6.23 15.19 3.61
CA PRO A 95 6.24 16.64 3.74
C PRO A 95 4.82 17.21 3.68
N ASP A 96 4.51 18.20 4.52
CA ASP A 96 3.16 18.79 4.60
C ASP A 96 2.73 19.49 3.31
N SER A 97 3.68 19.90 2.46
CA SER A 97 3.41 20.51 1.15
C SER A 97 2.90 19.51 0.11
N LEU A 98 3.07 18.20 0.34
CA LEU A 98 2.64 17.18 -0.59
C LEU A 98 1.17 16.80 -0.34
N THR A 99 0.32 17.15 -1.29
CA THR A 99 -1.10 16.75 -1.28
C THR A 99 -1.22 15.32 -1.81
N ILE A 100 -2.09 14.53 -1.20
CA ILE A 100 -2.49 13.21 -1.69
C ILE A 100 -3.96 13.24 -2.09
N PRO A 101 -4.44 12.30 -2.92
CA PRO A 101 -5.86 12.20 -3.25
C PRO A 101 -6.73 12.16 -2.00
N ASP A 102 -7.97 12.63 -2.11
CA ASP A 102 -8.93 12.59 -1.00
C ASP A 102 -9.32 11.15 -0.65
N ALA A 103 -9.69 10.93 0.61
CA ALA A 103 -10.30 9.67 0.99
C ALA A 103 -11.71 9.58 0.38
N PRO A 104 -12.19 8.39 -0.02
CA PRO A 104 -13.58 8.24 -0.40
C PRO A 104 -14.48 8.68 0.76
N PRO A 105 -15.67 9.22 0.46
CA PRO A 105 -16.68 9.55 1.47
C PRO A 105 -16.90 8.38 2.44
N ALA A 106 -17.05 8.67 3.74
CA ALA A 106 -17.15 7.65 4.79
C ALA A 106 -18.33 6.66 4.61
N ASN A 107 -19.36 7.05 3.85
CA ASN A 107 -20.50 6.21 3.50
C ASN A 107 -20.25 5.28 2.30
N GLN A 108 -19.16 5.49 1.55
CA GLN A 108 -18.77 4.63 0.45
C GLN A 108 -17.89 3.51 1.00
N ARG A 109 -18.48 2.33 1.20
CA ARG A 109 -17.69 1.12 1.43
C ARG A 109 -16.78 0.90 0.23
N ALA A 110 -15.53 0.56 0.48
CA ALA A 110 -14.67 -0.01 -0.55
C ALA A 110 -15.27 -1.39 -0.87
N TRP A 111 -15.84 -1.54 -2.07
CA TRP A 111 -16.56 -2.74 -2.54
C TRP A 111 -15.59 -3.82 -3.01
#